data_AF-A0AA43D9S0-F1
#
_entry.id   AF-A0AA43D9S0-F1
#
_cell.length_a   1.000
_cell.length_b   1.000
_cell.length_c   1.000
_cell.angle_alpha   90.00
_cell.angle_beta   90.00
_cell.angle_gamma   90.00
#
_symmetry.space_group_name_H-M   'P 1'
#
loop_
_entity.id
_entity.type
_entity.pdbx_description
1 polymer ?
#
loop_
_entity_poly.entity_id
_entity_poly.type
_entity_poly.pdbx_seq_one_letter_code
_entity_poly.pdbx_strand_id
1 'polypeptide(L)'
;MVTKIFRSLFLVGALFFSYKSYAQPAFSVQNVKGACEGFNNGSFEVLVTAGTGTIEVFYFGGGPFFGGPIAATIGTPVLITGLAGAAFPGRSYTIIVQDDISSTNGSVSILTYPALLSVTVDNVVDNADCLLSNGSIDITPSGGSGAYTYLWEEASLGFTANTQDISGLLGGNYQLTLGDPSTNCVLVLPPINVANPSPLLFNVITPTPVIVCAGTDWVLGLDGSEVGATYEVFRNNVIATGITLLGTGAPINFTIPAGSFANGDNFKVRATNGICSGDMTGVVVANIVPLPTILGVAVLPVCEGTTNTNLTYTSTTGSPNQYSIDFDAAAEAQGFVDIVNAALPVSPVGISVPGGAAAGSYNGNLTVVNSGIGCVSLPQAISVTVNLIPTISLGVNPAVCIGSATADLGYVGTTGSPDQYSI
;
A
#
# COMPACT_ATOMS: atom_id res chain seq x y z
N MET A 1 92.87 30.10 56.39
CA MET A 1 92.64 29.65 57.78
C MET A 1 91.70 28.45 57.67
N VAL A 2 92.06 27.17 57.72
CA VAL A 2 93.26 26.47 58.18
C VAL A 2 93.51 25.27 57.26
N THR A 3 94.78 25.14 56.88
CA THR A 3 95.48 24.05 56.20
C THR A 3 95.75 22.89 57.19
N LYS A 4 95.73 21.62 56.74
CA LYS A 4 96.55 20.48 57.27
C LYS A 4 96.25 19.23 56.40
N ILE A 5 97.05 18.87 55.39
CA ILE A 5 98.36 18.17 55.43
C ILE A 5 98.29 16.81 56.13
N PHE A 6 98.38 15.73 55.34
CA PHE A 6 99.21 14.51 55.47
C PHE A 6 99.00 13.74 54.15
N ARG A 7 99.85 13.80 53.11
CA ARG A 7 101.21 13.27 52.95
C ARG A 7 101.45 11.89 53.58
N SER A 8 101.24 10.85 52.78
CA SER A 8 101.86 9.52 52.80
C SER A 8 101.32 8.80 51.55
N LEU A 9 102.04 8.14 50.65
CA LEU A 9 103.44 7.86 50.43
C LEU A 9 103.50 7.26 49.00
N PHE A 10 104.58 7.54 48.29
CA PHE A 10 105.07 6.96 47.04
C PHE A 10 104.43 5.64 46.50
N LEU A 11 104.04 5.71 45.23
CA LEU A 11 104.48 4.83 44.13
C LEU A 11 104.14 3.32 44.18
N VAL A 12 102.99 2.93 43.57
CA VAL A 12 102.84 1.62 42.89
C VAL A 12 101.91 1.77 41.69
N GLY A 13 102.41 1.46 40.50
CA GLY A 13 101.64 0.91 39.38
C GLY A 13 100.69 1.85 38.63
N ALA A 14 101.03 2.15 37.38
CA ALA A 14 100.06 2.56 36.38
C ALA A 14 99.01 1.44 36.19
N LEU A 15 97.88 1.54 36.90
CA LEU A 15 96.66 0.80 36.59
C LEU A 15 95.95 1.55 35.47
N PHE A 16 96.23 1.14 34.23
CA PHE A 16 95.31 1.36 33.12
C PHE A 16 93.99 0.66 33.48
N PHE A 17 93.04 1.40 34.04
CA PHE A 17 91.64 1.01 33.94
C PHE A 17 91.27 1.14 32.46
N SER A 18 91.32 0.03 31.74
CA SER A 18 90.60 -0.09 30.47
C SER A 18 89.12 0.01 30.79
N TYR A 19 88.57 1.22 30.68
CA TYR A 19 87.12 1.36 30.57
C TYR A 19 86.77 0.70 29.24
N LYS A 20 86.28 -0.54 29.26
CA LYS A 20 85.62 -1.10 28.08
C LYS A 20 84.46 -0.17 27.78
N SER A 21 84.61 0.65 26.75
CA SER A 21 83.51 1.43 26.19
C SER A 21 82.56 0.43 25.54
N TYR A 22 81.53 0.02 26.28
CA TYR A 22 80.46 -0.80 25.71
C TYR A 22 79.65 0.08 24.74
N ALA A 23 79.43 -0.43 23.53
CA ALA A 23 78.64 0.27 22.53
C ALA A 23 77.19 0.32 23.00
N GLN A 24 76.66 1.53 23.20
CA GLN A 24 75.25 1.73 23.55
C GLN A 24 74.35 1.09 22.48
N PRO A 25 73.20 0.50 22.86
CA PRO A 25 72.28 -0.04 21.89
C PRO A 25 71.79 1.06 20.94
N ALA A 26 71.78 0.79 19.64
CA ALA A 26 71.29 1.72 18.62
C ALA A 26 70.28 1.02 17.73
N PHE A 27 69.22 1.71 17.33
CA PHE A 27 68.17 1.11 16.49
C PHE A 27 67.59 2.13 15.51
N SER A 28 66.88 1.60 14.52
CA SER A 28 66.04 2.36 13.60
C SER A 28 64.66 1.71 13.50
N VAL A 29 63.65 2.50 13.14
CA VAL A 29 62.31 1.98 12.86
C VAL A 29 62.03 2.08 11.38
N GLN A 30 61.50 1.01 10.82
CA GLN A 30 61.19 0.88 9.40
C GLN A 30 59.83 0.21 9.21
N ASN A 31 59.34 0.19 7.97
CA ASN A 31 58.12 -0.53 7.58
C ASN A 31 56.90 -0.22 8.48
N VAL A 32 56.73 1.06 8.81
CA VAL A 32 55.64 1.54 9.67
C VAL A 32 54.32 1.47 8.91
N LYS A 33 53.38 0.68 9.44
CA LYS A 33 51.99 0.56 8.99
C LYS A 33 51.06 1.13 10.06
N GLY A 34 50.26 2.13 9.68
CA GLY A 34 49.24 2.70 10.55
C GLY A 34 48.11 1.72 10.87
N ALA A 35 47.37 2.00 11.94
CA ALA A 35 46.21 1.22 12.37
C ALA A 35 44.91 2.01 12.17
N CYS A 36 43.81 1.30 11.93
CA CYS A 36 42.47 1.88 11.79
C CYS A 36 41.90 2.25 13.16
N GLU A 37 41.12 3.33 13.24
CA GLU A 37 40.52 3.77 14.49
C GLU A 37 39.69 2.64 15.14
N GLY A 38 39.99 2.32 16.40
CA GLY A 38 39.31 1.25 17.15
C GLY A 38 39.80 -0.17 16.84
N PHE A 39 40.75 -0.35 15.93
CA PHE A 39 41.34 -1.65 15.59
C PHE A 39 42.81 -1.77 16.00
N ASN A 40 43.25 -3.00 16.30
CA ASN A 40 44.63 -3.34 16.66
C ASN A 40 45.37 -3.95 15.45
N ASN A 41 45.45 -3.24 14.33
CA ASN A 41 45.99 -3.78 13.06
C ASN A 41 47.23 -3.04 12.53
N GLY A 42 47.80 -2.12 13.30
CA GLY A 42 49.05 -1.44 12.96
C GLY A 42 50.28 -2.31 13.23
N SER A 43 51.39 -1.95 12.59
CA SER A 43 52.68 -2.62 12.77
C SER A 43 53.86 -1.69 12.50
N PHE A 44 55.03 -2.02 13.03
CA PHE A 44 56.31 -1.47 12.59
C PHE A 44 57.42 -2.49 12.82
N GLU A 45 58.57 -2.28 12.19
CA GLU A 45 59.76 -3.09 12.40
C GLU A 45 60.84 -2.31 13.13
N VAL A 46 61.43 -2.91 14.17
CA VAL A 46 62.59 -2.37 14.88
C VAL A 46 63.84 -3.09 14.37
N LEU A 47 64.74 -2.36 13.73
CA LEU A 47 66.05 -2.85 13.34
C LEU A 47 67.10 -2.37 14.35
N VAL A 48 67.62 -3.30 15.15
CA VAL A 48 68.73 -3.01 16.07
C VAL A 48 70.04 -3.07 15.29
N THR A 49 70.85 -2.03 15.43
CA THR A 49 72.09 -1.78 14.65
C THR A 49 73.36 -1.82 15.50
N ALA A 50 73.25 -1.64 16.82
CA ALA A 50 74.35 -1.80 17.77
C ALA A 50 73.81 -2.24 19.15
N GLY A 51 74.68 -2.76 20.01
CA GLY A 51 74.38 -3.22 21.38
C GLY A 51 75.34 -4.35 21.79
N THR A 52 75.31 -4.75 23.06
CA THR A 52 76.18 -5.83 23.56
C THR A 52 75.45 -6.80 24.47
N GLY A 53 75.68 -8.11 24.27
CA GLY A 53 74.98 -9.13 25.05
C GLY A 53 73.58 -9.41 24.54
N THR A 54 72.68 -9.80 25.45
CA THR A 54 71.25 -10.03 25.14
C THR A 54 70.57 -8.70 24.87
N ILE A 55 69.82 -8.59 23.76
CA ILE A 55 69.09 -7.37 23.41
C ILE A 55 67.59 -7.64 23.50
N GLU A 56 66.88 -6.75 24.19
CA GLU A 56 65.44 -6.78 24.32
C GLU A 56 64.79 -5.47 23.85
N VAL A 57 63.66 -5.60 23.15
CA VAL A 57 62.85 -4.48 22.68
C VAL A 57 61.58 -4.40 23.54
N PHE A 58 61.30 -3.20 24.03
CA PHE A 58 60.05 -2.84 24.71
C PHE A 58 59.36 -1.71 23.94
N TYR A 59 58.04 -1.67 24.00
CA TYR A 59 57.25 -0.59 23.41
C TYR A 59 56.08 -0.19 24.29
N PHE A 60 55.80 1.10 24.36
CA PHE A 60 54.68 1.67 25.12
C PHE A 60 54.02 2.83 24.37
N GLY A 61 52.70 2.84 24.34
CA GLY A 61 51.93 3.84 23.58
C GLY A 61 50.53 3.33 23.22
N GLY A 62 49.65 4.23 22.78
CA GLY A 62 48.29 3.88 22.32
C GLY A 62 47.22 3.62 23.39
N GLY A 63 47.53 3.70 24.69
CA GLY A 63 46.61 3.39 25.79
C GLY A 63 47.35 2.67 26.94
N PRO A 64 46.71 1.82 27.76
CA PRO A 64 47.37 1.03 28.82
C PRO A 64 48.25 -0.13 28.27
N PHE A 65 48.72 -0.02 27.02
CA PHE A 65 49.47 -1.07 26.35
C PHE A 65 50.97 -0.92 26.62
N PHE A 66 51.51 -1.95 27.28
CA PHE A 66 52.93 -2.21 27.42
C PHE A 66 53.23 -3.55 26.74
N GLY A 67 54.21 -3.59 25.85
CA GLY A 67 54.64 -4.83 25.20
C GLY A 67 56.15 -5.03 25.29
N GLY A 68 56.55 -6.29 25.40
CA GLY A 68 57.93 -6.73 25.64
C GLY A 68 58.09 -7.50 26.95
N PRO A 69 59.29 -8.05 27.23
CA PRO A 69 60.48 -8.00 26.36
C PRO A 69 60.34 -8.87 25.11
N ILE A 70 60.80 -8.37 23.96
CA ILE A 70 60.98 -9.15 22.73
C ILE A 70 62.47 -9.27 22.46
N ALA A 71 63.00 -10.49 22.42
CA ALA A 71 64.40 -10.74 22.10
C ALA A 71 64.71 -10.26 20.66
N ALA A 72 65.80 -9.51 20.51
CA ALA A 72 66.25 -8.97 19.23
C ALA A 72 67.69 -9.40 18.94
N THR A 73 68.00 -9.58 17.66
CA THR A 73 69.35 -9.86 17.18
C THR A 73 69.82 -8.69 16.31
N ILE A 74 71.05 -8.22 16.53
CA ILE A 74 71.63 -7.13 15.73
C ILE A 74 71.58 -7.48 14.23
N GLY A 75 71.09 -6.55 13.42
CA GLY A 75 70.95 -6.71 11.97
C GLY A 75 69.68 -7.44 11.52
N THR A 76 68.86 -7.96 12.43
CA THR A 76 67.60 -8.64 12.11
C THR A 76 66.41 -7.79 12.58
N PRO A 77 65.50 -7.38 11.68
CA PRO A 77 64.31 -6.63 12.06
C PRO A 77 63.37 -7.45 12.96
N VAL A 78 62.82 -6.81 13.99
CA VAL A 78 61.77 -7.35 14.84
C VAL A 78 60.44 -6.73 14.42
N LEU A 79 59.51 -7.55 13.93
CA LEU A 79 58.17 -7.10 13.56
C LEU A 79 57.28 -7.01 14.81
N ILE A 80 56.75 -5.82 15.07
CA ILE A 80 55.74 -5.56 16.10
C ILE A 80 54.40 -5.33 15.41
N THR A 81 53.39 -6.10 15.79
CA THR A 81 52.03 -6.05 15.24
C THR A 81 51.00 -5.84 16.34
N GLY A 82 49.71 -5.74 16.00
CA GLY A 82 48.65 -5.63 17.00
C GLY A 82 48.53 -4.23 17.61
N LEU A 83 49.06 -3.22 16.93
CA LEU A 83 49.12 -1.86 17.45
C LEU A 83 47.78 -1.16 17.22
N ALA A 84 47.29 -0.49 18.26
CA ALA A 84 45.99 0.17 18.26
C ALA A 84 46.00 1.44 17.41
N GLY A 85 44.98 1.61 16.57
CA GLY A 85 44.69 2.87 15.91
C GLY A 85 44.09 3.85 16.91
N ALA A 86 44.71 5.02 17.02
CA ALA A 86 44.26 6.03 17.97
C ALA A 86 42.93 6.64 17.53
N ALA A 87 42.02 6.86 18.50
CA ALA A 87 40.81 7.70 18.33
C ALA A 87 41.10 9.21 18.25
N PHE A 88 42.39 9.60 18.20
CA PHE A 88 42.83 11.00 18.13
C PHE A 88 44.13 11.12 17.33
N PRO A 89 44.30 12.18 16.51
CA PRO A 89 45.55 12.43 15.81
C PRO A 89 46.71 12.69 16.79
N GLY A 90 47.84 11.99 16.61
CA GLY A 90 49.13 12.34 17.24
C GLY A 90 49.66 11.46 18.37
N ARG A 91 49.19 10.22 18.59
CA ARG A 91 49.83 9.29 19.54
C ARG A 91 51.03 8.56 18.90
N SER A 92 52.18 8.61 19.56
CA SER A 92 53.40 7.87 19.20
C SER A 92 53.57 6.63 20.08
N TYR A 93 54.30 5.63 19.57
CA TYR A 93 54.81 4.53 20.39
C TYR A 93 56.26 4.84 20.75
N THR A 94 56.57 4.81 22.04
CA THR A 94 57.96 4.92 22.47
C THR A 94 58.58 3.54 22.49
N ILE A 95 59.79 3.40 21.95
CA ILE A 95 60.53 2.15 21.88
C ILE A 95 61.76 2.26 22.77
N ILE A 96 61.97 1.23 23.58
CA ILE A 96 63.19 1.09 24.37
C ILE A 96 63.91 -0.14 23.85
N VAL A 97 65.18 0.03 23.52
CA VAL A 97 66.08 -1.08 23.24
C VAL A 97 67.07 -1.16 24.40
N GLN A 98 67.05 -2.28 25.10
CA GLN A 98 67.90 -2.54 26.25
C GLN A 98 68.87 -3.68 25.93
N ASP A 99 70.10 -3.55 26.42
CA ASP A 99 71.07 -4.63 26.46
C ASP A 99 71.44 -5.02 27.91
N ASP A 100 72.33 -6.00 28.10
CA ASP A 100 72.71 -6.51 29.44
C ASP A 100 73.36 -5.47 30.36
N ILE A 101 73.74 -4.30 29.83
CA ILE A 101 74.61 -3.31 30.50
C ILE A 101 73.96 -1.91 30.53
N SER A 102 73.12 -1.57 29.55
CA SER A 102 72.55 -0.23 29.39
C SER A 102 71.26 -0.23 28.56
N SER A 103 70.47 0.84 28.67
CA SER A 103 69.30 1.07 27.82
C SER A 103 69.46 2.33 26.99
N THR A 104 69.02 2.28 25.73
CA THR A 104 68.88 3.46 24.88
C THR A 104 67.42 3.59 24.46
N ASN A 105 66.89 4.80 24.63
CA ASN A 105 65.50 5.12 24.33
C ASN A 105 65.42 5.85 22.98
N GLY A 106 64.40 5.54 22.18
CA GLY A 106 64.02 6.35 21.03
C GLY A 106 62.50 6.35 20.88
N SER A 107 61.92 7.44 20.41
CA SER A 107 60.49 7.49 20.11
C SER A 107 60.26 7.21 18.63
N VAL A 108 59.21 6.45 18.31
CA VAL A 108 58.67 6.42 16.95
C VAL A 108 57.25 6.96 16.94
N SER A 109 57.04 8.00 16.16
CA SER A 109 55.70 8.36 15.76
C SER A 109 55.25 7.34 14.72
N ILE A 110 54.35 6.44 15.10
CA ILE A 110 53.62 5.68 14.09
C ILE A 110 52.76 6.71 13.37
N LEU A 111 53.07 6.94 12.09
CA LEU A 111 52.20 7.74 11.24
C LEU A 111 50.89 6.96 11.13
N THR A 112 49.86 7.48 11.79
CA THR A 112 48.48 7.09 11.47
C THR A 112 48.28 7.45 10.00
N TYR A 113 47.81 6.48 9.19
CA TYR A 113 47.50 6.76 7.80
C TYR A 113 46.43 7.86 7.71
N PRO A 114 46.50 8.70 6.67
CA PRO A 114 45.96 10.04 6.69
C PRO A 114 44.45 10.02 6.50
N ALA A 115 43.75 10.71 7.39
CA ALA A 115 42.30 10.89 7.40
C ALA A 115 41.49 9.60 7.60
N LEU A 116 40.61 9.66 8.60
CA LEU A 116 39.55 8.70 8.87
C LEU A 116 38.84 8.34 7.56
N LEU A 117 38.72 7.04 7.27
CA LEU A 117 37.87 6.58 6.18
C LEU A 117 36.45 7.09 6.47
N SER A 118 35.90 7.87 5.56
CA SER A 118 34.58 8.46 5.69
C SER A 118 33.87 8.44 4.36
N VAL A 119 32.55 8.51 4.39
CA VAL A 119 31.70 8.54 3.21
C VAL A 119 30.71 9.67 3.38
N THR A 120 30.60 10.53 2.38
CA THR A 120 29.44 11.40 2.22
C THR A 120 28.43 10.71 1.32
N VAL A 121 27.17 10.71 1.74
CA VAL A 121 26.06 10.35 0.86
C VAL A 121 25.66 11.62 0.14
N ASP A 122 25.96 11.69 -1.15
CA ASP A 122 25.82 12.92 -1.92
C ASP A 122 24.38 13.08 -2.42
N ASN A 123 23.76 11.97 -2.83
CA ASN A 123 22.37 11.93 -3.23
C ASN A 123 21.75 10.55 -2.99
N VAL A 124 20.47 10.54 -2.65
CA VAL A 124 19.63 9.34 -2.64
C VAL A 124 18.42 9.65 -3.51
N VAL A 125 18.29 8.91 -4.61
CA VAL A 125 17.09 8.94 -5.43
C VAL A 125 16.18 7.83 -4.91
N ASP A 126 15.09 8.26 -4.28
CA ASP A 126 14.02 7.35 -3.88
C ASP A 126 13.40 6.69 -5.11
N ASN A 127 12.79 5.53 -4.87
CA ASN A 127 12.08 4.84 -5.94
C ASN A 127 10.81 5.61 -6.30
N ALA A 128 10.74 6.26 -7.45
CA ALA A 128 9.55 7.03 -7.82
C ALA A 128 8.30 6.16 -8.00
N ASP A 129 8.47 4.87 -8.35
CA ASP A 129 7.41 3.96 -8.75
C ASP A 129 7.56 2.62 -8.03
N CYS A 130 6.73 2.35 -7.02
CA CYS A 130 6.91 1.19 -6.17
C CYS A 130 7.01 -0.14 -6.97
N LEU A 131 8.10 -0.90 -6.73
CA LEU A 131 8.61 -2.08 -7.48
C LEU A 131 9.43 -1.85 -8.74
N LEU A 132 9.58 -0.63 -9.25
CA LEU A 132 10.60 -0.37 -10.26
C LEU A 132 11.96 -0.22 -9.59
N SER A 133 12.96 -0.81 -10.23
CA SER A 133 14.36 -0.65 -9.85
C SER A 133 14.83 0.65 -10.50
N ASN A 134 14.39 1.80 -9.98
CA ASN A 134 14.75 3.13 -10.50
C ASN A 134 15.41 4.04 -9.44
N GLY A 135 15.51 3.58 -8.19
CA GLY A 135 16.25 4.29 -7.15
C GLY A 135 17.76 4.23 -7.38
N SER A 136 18.50 5.12 -6.72
CA SER A 136 19.97 5.14 -6.76
C SER A 136 20.57 5.76 -5.50
N ILE A 137 21.79 5.35 -5.15
CA ILE A 137 22.60 5.95 -4.09
C ILE A 137 23.93 6.39 -4.71
N ASP A 138 24.26 7.66 -4.51
CA ASP A 138 25.50 8.32 -4.94
C ASP A 138 26.34 8.68 -3.71
N ILE A 139 27.62 8.30 -3.70
CA ILE A 139 28.51 8.48 -2.56
C ILE A 139 29.88 9.02 -2.96
N THR A 140 30.49 9.80 -2.07
CA THR A 140 31.90 10.19 -2.17
C THR A 140 32.67 9.68 -0.96
N PRO A 141 33.49 8.62 -1.12
CA PRO A 141 34.42 8.19 -0.07
C PRO A 141 35.63 9.14 0.03
N SER A 142 36.17 9.31 1.23
CA SER A 142 37.38 10.09 1.48
C SER A 142 38.22 9.52 2.63
N GLY A 143 39.49 9.92 2.72
CA GLY A 143 40.45 9.41 3.71
C GLY A 143 41.16 8.11 3.28
N GLY A 144 41.98 7.51 4.14
CA GLY A 144 42.72 6.29 3.79
C GLY A 144 43.68 6.48 2.60
N SER A 145 43.81 5.46 1.76
CA SER A 145 44.75 5.44 0.62
C SER A 145 44.23 5.99 -0.71
N GLY A 146 42.92 6.23 -0.81
CA GLY A 146 42.25 6.63 -2.06
C GLY A 146 41.89 5.49 -3.00
N ALA A 147 42.27 4.24 -2.70
CA ALA A 147 41.81 3.05 -3.41
C ALA A 147 40.91 2.21 -2.48
N TYR A 148 39.63 2.08 -2.84
CA TYR A 148 38.64 1.43 -2.00
C TYR A 148 37.99 0.21 -2.64
N THR A 149 37.43 -0.66 -1.82
CA THR A 149 36.53 -1.75 -2.19
C THR A 149 35.15 -1.50 -1.62
N TYR A 150 34.10 -1.80 -2.38
CA TYR A 150 32.71 -1.57 -1.98
C TYR A 150 31.98 -2.90 -1.86
N LEU A 151 31.16 -3.02 -0.83
CA LEU A 151 30.17 -4.08 -0.69
C LEU A 151 28.87 -3.44 -0.23
N TRP A 152 27.91 -3.40 -1.13
CA TRP A 152 26.54 -3.03 -0.85
C TRP A 152 25.71 -4.27 -0.59
N GLU A 153 24.89 -4.24 0.45
CA GLU A 153 23.98 -5.32 0.78
C GLU A 153 22.61 -4.77 1.15
N GLU A 154 21.55 -5.40 0.64
CA GLU A 154 20.20 -5.29 1.17
C GLU A 154 19.68 -6.69 1.44
N ALA A 155 19.84 -7.12 2.70
CA ALA A 155 19.65 -8.51 3.12
C ALA A 155 18.23 -9.03 2.86
N SER A 156 17.21 -8.16 2.96
CA SER A 156 15.81 -8.58 2.73
C SER A 156 15.49 -8.83 1.25
N LEU A 157 16.26 -8.23 0.34
CA LEU A 157 16.10 -8.37 -1.11
C LEU A 157 17.14 -9.33 -1.73
N GLY A 158 18.12 -9.80 -0.95
CA GLY A 158 19.24 -10.60 -1.47
C GLY A 158 20.11 -9.83 -2.47
N PHE A 159 20.08 -8.50 -2.42
CA PHE A 159 20.83 -7.64 -3.32
C PHE A 159 22.28 -7.51 -2.84
N THR A 160 23.22 -7.60 -3.78
CA THR A 160 24.64 -7.27 -3.55
C THR A 160 25.22 -6.49 -4.73
N ALA A 161 26.11 -5.54 -4.45
CA ALA A 161 26.85 -4.81 -5.47
C ALA A 161 28.23 -4.36 -4.98
N ASN A 162 29.14 -4.03 -5.90
CA ASN A 162 30.55 -3.71 -5.57
C ASN A 162 31.11 -2.48 -6.29
N THR A 163 30.24 -1.64 -6.85
CA THR A 163 30.59 -0.33 -7.41
C THR A 163 30.47 0.76 -6.34
N GLN A 164 31.12 1.91 -6.58
CA GLN A 164 31.01 3.09 -5.74
C GLN A 164 29.55 3.54 -5.64
N ASP A 165 28.98 3.92 -6.80
CA ASP A 165 27.59 4.31 -6.92
C ASP A 165 26.74 3.13 -7.34
N ILE A 166 25.50 3.07 -6.86
CA ILE A 166 24.56 2.01 -7.21
C ILE A 166 23.25 2.61 -7.71
N SER A 167 22.70 2.03 -8.75
CA SER A 167 21.47 2.48 -9.39
C SER A 167 20.62 1.27 -9.76
N GLY A 168 19.38 1.51 -10.15
CA GLY A 168 18.46 0.42 -10.43
C GLY A 168 17.97 -0.26 -9.15
N LEU A 169 17.76 0.51 -8.09
CA LEU A 169 17.45 0.01 -6.75
C LEU A 169 15.93 -0.05 -6.53
N LEU A 170 15.47 -1.11 -5.88
CA LEU A 170 14.16 -1.15 -5.24
C LEU A 170 14.20 -0.36 -3.92
N GLY A 171 13.06 0.09 -3.40
CA GLY A 171 13.01 0.65 -2.05
C GLY A 171 13.50 -0.36 -1.00
N GLY A 172 14.36 0.09 -0.08
CA GLY A 172 15.11 -0.77 0.84
C GLY A 172 16.08 0.02 1.73
N ASN A 173 16.87 -0.68 2.55
CA ASN A 173 17.83 -0.15 3.52
C ASN A 173 19.25 -0.65 3.21
N TYR A 174 19.87 -0.09 2.18
CA TYR A 174 21.15 -0.54 1.67
C TYR A 174 22.29 -0.23 2.64
N GLN A 175 23.01 -1.26 3.08
CA GLN A 175 24.20 -1.12 3.91
C GLN A 175 25.45 -1.13 3.02
N LEU A 176 26.32 -0.14 3.22
CA LEU A 176 27.64 -0.10 2.60
C LEU A 176 28.71 -0.55 3.60
N THR A 177 29.51 -1.52 3.18
CA THR A 177 30.83 -1.83 3.75
C THR A 177 31.90 -1.34 2.79
N LEU A 178 32.65 -0.32 3.20
CA LEU A 178 33.78 0.25 2.47
C LEU A 178 35.09 -0.28 3.06
N GLY A 179 35.96 -0.83 2.21
CA GLY A 179 37.28 -1.33 2.59
C GLY A 179 38.41 -0.54 1.94
N ASP A 180 39.53 -0.39 2.64
CA ASP A 180 40.80 0.10 2.09
C ASP A 180 41.83 -1.04 2.15
N PRO A 181 42.13 -1.70 1.01
CA PRO A 181 43.03 -2.85 0.97
C PRO A 181 44.47 -2.55 1.38
N SER A 182 44.92 -1.31 1.26
CA SER A 182 46.31 -0.95 1.60
C SER A 182 46.52 -0.83 3.11
N THR A 183 45.47 -0.45 3.84
CA THR A 183 45.48 -0.25 5.29
C THR A 183 44.79 -1.41 6.02
N ASN A 184 44.03 -2.25 5.31
CA ASN A 184 43.08 -3.22 5.87
C ASN A 184 42.00 -2.56 6.75
N CYS A 185 41.66 -1.29 6.49
CA CYS A 185 40.57 -0.62 7.18
C CYS A 185 39.23 -0.98 6.56
N VAL A 186 38.21 -1.10 7.42
CA VAL A 186 36.83 -1.34 7.03
C VAL A 186 35.93 -0.35 7.75
N LEU A 187 35.09 0.34 6.99
CA LEU A 187 34.03 1.23 7.48
C LEU A 187 32.68 0.63 7.07
N VAL A 188 31.79 0.42 8.05
CA VAL A 188 30.40 0.02 7.79
C VAL A 188 29.51 1.21 8.11
N LEU A 189 28.75 1.69 7.12
CA LEU A 189 27.79 2.76 7.33
C LEU A 189 26.50 2.22 7.96
N PRO A 190 25.77 3.07 8.71
CA PRO A 190 24.35 2.83 8.95
C PRO A 190 23.60 2.60 7.63
N PRO A 191 22.53 1.79 7.62
CA PRO A 191 21.74 1.57 6.41
C PRO A 191 21.22 2.88 5.81
N ILE A 192 21.37 3.03 4.50
CA ILE A 192 20.85 4.15 3.72
C ILE A 192 19.47 3.75 3.20
N ASN A 193 18.44 4.50 3.58
CA ASN A 193 17.08 4.23 3.14
C ASN A 193 16.83 4.80 1.75
N VAL A 194 16.42 3.94 0.82
CA VAL A 194 15.79 4.32 -0.45
C VAL A 194 14.29 4.13 -0.23
N ALA A 195 13.53 5.22 -0.17
CA ALA A 195 12.11 5.14 0.12
C ALA A 195 11.33 4.55 -1.06
N ASN A 196 10.24 3.84 -0.75
CA ASN A 196 9.14 3.62 -1.68
C ASN A 196 8.00 4.57 -1.27
N PRO A 197 7.57 5.50 -2.13
CA PRO A 197 6.39 6.30 -1.88
C PRO A 197 5.17 5.37 -1.86
N SER A 198 4.35 5.51 -0.82
CA SER A 198 3.02 4.91 -0.84
C SER A 198 2.16 5.54 -1.94
N PRO A 199 1.17 4.82 -2.50
CA PRO A 199 0.26 5.39 -3.48
C PRO A 199 -0.40 6.68 -2.96
N LEU A 200 -0.67 7.63 -3.84
CA LEU A 200 -1.42 8.83 -3.50
C LEU A 200 -2.81 8.46 -2.98
N LEU A 201 -3.23 9.15 -1.92
CA LEU A 201 -4.53 8.93 -1.30
C LEU A 201 -5.60 9.79 -1.96
N PHE A 202 -6.69 9.15 -2.36
CA PHE A 202 -7.89 9.77 -2.92
C PHE A 202 -9.08 9.57 -1.99
N ASN A 203 -10.13 10.38 -2.15
CA ASN A 203 -11.34 10.30 -1.33
C ASN A 203 -12.42 9.47 -2.03
N VAL A 204 -13.11 8.65 -1.23
CA VAL A 204 -14.37 8.04 -1.62
C VAL A 204 -15.45 9.13 -1.67
N ILE A 205 -16.08 9.27 -2.84
CA ILE A 205 -17.10 10.30 -3.09
C ILE A 205 -18.53 9.77 -3.00
N THR A 206 -18.72 8.44 -2.91
CA THR A 206 -20.06 7.88 -2.72
C THR A 206 -20.59 8.25 -1.32
N PRO A 207 -21.83 8.76 -1.21
CA PRO A 207 -22.44 9.08 0.08
C PRO A 207 -22.52 7.87 1.01
N THR A 208 -22.44 8.11 2.32
CA THR A 208 -22.54 7.06 3.33
C THR A 208 -23.59 7.45 4.39
N PRO A 209 -24.58 6.58 4.68
CA PRO A 209 -24.83 5.30 4.02
C PRO A 209 -25.35 5.47 2.59
N VAL A 210 -24.98 4.55 1.70
CA VAL A 210 -25.58 4.44 0.36
C VAL A 210 -26.84 3.58 0.44
N ILE A 211 -27.94 4.07 -0.12
CA ILE A 211 -29.20 3.32 -0.20
C ILE A 211 -29.20 2.52 -1.50
N VAL A 212 -29.41 1.21 -1.40
CA VAL A 212 -29.42 0.29 -2.55
C VAL A 212 -30.71 -0.52 -2.55
N CYS A 213 -31.42 -0.54 -3.67
CA CYS A 213 -32.61 -1.34 -3.81
C CYS A 213 -32.23 -2.82 -3.95
N ALA A 214 -32.95 -3.70 -3.26
CA ALA A 214 -32.66 -5.13 -3.28
C ALA A 214 -32.62 -5.66 -4.72
N GLY A 215 -31.54 -6.38 -5.07
CA GLY A 215 -31.34 -6.95 -6.41
C GLY A 215 -30.76 -5.99 -7.45
N THR A 216 -30.31 -4.80 -7.07
CA THR A 216 -29.67 -3.82 -7.98
C THR A 216 -28.18 -3.65 -7.71
N ASP A 217 -27.43 -3.32 -8.76
CA ASP A 217 -26.03 -2.89 -8.68
C ASP A 217 -25.95 -1.46 -8.13
N TRP A 218 -24.81 -1.09 -7.55
CA TRP A 218 -24.53 0.30 -7.19
C TRP A 218 -23.07 0.67 -7.49
N VAL A 219 -22.74 1.96 -7.41
CA VAL A 219 -21.41 2.48 -7.79
C VAL A 219 -20.69 3.07 -6.58
N LEU A 220 -19.47 2.59 -6.36
CA LEU A 220 -18.50 3.18 -5.44
C LEU A 220 -17.53 4.06 -6.25
N GLY A 221 -17.49 5.36 -5.97
CA GLY A 221 -16.65 6.32 -6.69
C GLY A 221 -15.45 6.80 -5.87
N LEU A 222 -14.34 7.08 -6.54
CA LEU A 222 -13.19 7.84 -6.04
C LEU A 222 -13.05 9.16 -6.80
N ASP A 223 -12.60 10.23 -6.12
CA ASP A 223 -12.35 11.56 -6.72
C ASP A 223 -11.11 11.63 -7.62
N GLY A 224 -10.28 10.59 -7.65
CA GLY A 224 -9.11 10.50 -8.50
C GLY A 224 -8.46 9.12 -8.46
N SER A 225 -7.40 8.96 -9.25
CA SER A 225 -6.55 7.77 -9.25
C SER A 225 -5.14 8.11 -9.73
N GLU A 226 -4.15 7.33 -9.32
CA GLU A 226 -2.75 7.43 -9.75
C GLU A 226 -2.53 6.53 -10.96
N VAL A 227 -1.90 7.05 -12.02
CA VAL A 227 -1.61 6.28 -13.24
C VAL A 227 -0.69 5.10 -12.90
N GLY A 228 -1.10 3.89 -13.25
CA GLY A 228 -0.30 2.67 -13.02
C GLY A 228 -0.51 1.98 -11.67
N ALA A 229 -1.17 2.62 -10.70
CA ALA A 229 -1.63 1.96 -9.48
C ALA A 229 -2.85 1.06 -9.76
N THR A 230 -2.98 -0.04 -9.04
CA THR A 230 -4.15 -0.94 -9.08
C THR A 230 -5.03 -0.68 -7.87
N TYR A 231 -6.33 -0.52 -8.07
CA TYR A 231 -7.29 -0.25 -7.01
C TYR A 231 -8.24 -1.43 -6.84
N GLU A 232 -8.40 -1.88 -5.60
CA GLU A 232 -9.23 -3.03 -5.26
C GLU A 232 -10.23 -2.66 -4.14
N VAL A 233 -11.46 -3.13 -4.28
CA VAL A 233 -12.50 -2.90 -3.28
C VAL A 233 -12.41 -3.93 -2.17
N PHE A 234 -12.48 -3.47 -0.93
CA PHE A 234 -12.54 -4.29 0.28
C PHE A 234 -13.93 -4.18 0.90
N ARG A 235 -14.56 -5.32 1.14
CA ARG A 235 -15.82 -5.47 1.87
C ARG A 235 -15.55 -6.05 3.24
N ASN A 236 -15.88 -5.33 4.31
CA ASN A 236 -15.61 -5.74 5.69
C ASN A 236 -14.15 -6.18 5.91
N ASN A 237 -13.20 -5.46 5.31
CA ASN A 237 -11.76 -5.75 5.29
C ASN A 237 -11.35 -7.05 4.57
N VAL A 238 -12.25 -7.67 3.82
CA VAL A 238 -11.96 -8.80 2.91
C VAL A 238 -12.02 -8.30 1.47
N ILE A 239 -11.13 -8.77 0.61
CA ILE A 239 -11.12 -8.42 -0.81
C ILE A 239 -12.48 -8.79 -1.44
N ALA A 240 -13.13 -7.83 -2.08
CA ALA A 240 -14.29 -8.05 -2.93
C ALA A 240 -13.79 -8.54 -4.31
N THR A 241 -13.59 -9.85 -4.41
CA THR A 241 -12.99 -10.49 -5.59
C THR A 241 -13.67 -10.08 -6.90
N GLY A 242 -12.85 -9.75 -7.91
CA GLY A 242 -13.32 -9.33 -9.24
C GLY A 242 -13.67 -7.85 -9.36
N ILE A 243 -13.49 -7.04 -8.31
CA ILE A 243 -13.73 -5.60 -8.32
C ILE A 243 -12.40 -4.86 -8.21
N THR A 244 -11.66 -4.86 -9.32
CA THR A 244 -10.32 -4.28 -9.43
C THR A 244 -10.21 -3.40 -10.67
N LEU A 245 -9.63 -2.21 -10.55
CA LEU A 245 -9.43 -1.26 -11.65
C LEU A 245 -8.00 -0.74 -11.67
N LEU A 246 -7.51 -0.36 -12.85
CA LEU A 246 -6.25 0.38 -12.99
C LEU A 246 -6.52 1.88 -12.86
N GLY A 247 -5.63 2.58 -12.18
CA GLY A 247 -5.65 4.02 -12.08
C GLY A 247 -5.24 4.68 -13.40
N THR A 248 -5.94 5.78 -13.70
CA THR A 248 -5.88 6.47 -14.99
C THR A 248 -5.43 7.92 -14.89
N GLY A 249 -5.18 8.43 -13.67
CA GLY A 249 -4.97 9.86 -13.43
C GLY A 249 -6.28 10.65 -13.25
N ALA A 250 -7.44 9.99 -13.34
CA ALA A 250 -8.77 10.58 -13.28
C ALA A 250 -9.66 9.86 -12.24
N PRO A 251 -10.85 10.40 -11.89
CA PRO A 251 -11.83 9.70 -11.07
C PRO A 251 -12.17 8.30 -11.62
N ILE A 252 -12.36 7.33 -10.74
CA ILE A 252 -12.74 5.95 -11.10
C ILE A 252 -13.98 5.48 -10.34
N ASN A 253 -14.77 4.61 -10.97
CA ASN A 253 -16.03 4.11 -10.46
C ASN A 253 -16.03 2.57 -10.49
N PHE A 254 -16.27 1.96 -9.35
CA PHE A 254 -16.43 0.51 -9.19
C PHE A 254 -17.91 0.15 -9.20
N THR A 255 -18.33 -0.69 -10.13
CA THR A 255 -19.65 -1.31 -10.10
C THR A 255 -19.63 -2.44 -9.08
N ILE A 256 -20.48 -2.34 -8.05
CA ILE A 256 -20.68 -3.37 -7.03
C ILE A 256 -21.92 -4.18 -7.43
N PRO A 257 -21.75 -5.44 -7.87
CA PRO A 257 -22.85 -6.23 -8.41
C PRO A 257 -23.88 -6.62 -7.34
N ALA A 258 -25.16 -6.65 -7.72
CA ALA A 258 -26.26 -7.14 -6.92
C ALA A 258 -25.95 -8.54 -6.36
N GLY A 259 -26.37 -8.79 -5.12
CA GLY A 259 -26.19 -10.08 -4.46
C GLY A 259 -24.75 -10.38 -4.00
N SER A 260 -23.77 -9.53 -4.32
CA SER A 260 -22.41 -9.67 -3.82
C SER A 260 -22.19 -9.09 -2.42
N PHE A 261 -23.22 -8.53 -1.78
CA PHE A 261 -23.11 -7.84 -0.50
C PHE A 261 -24.40 -7.96 0.33
N ALA A 262 -24.27 -7.69 1.64
CA ALA A 262 -25.35 -7.70 2.61
C ALA A 262 -25.64 -6.29 3.16
N ASN A 263 -26.80 -6.15 3.80
CA ASN A 263 -27.17 -4.92 4.48
C ASN A 263 -26.21 -4.60 5.63
N GLY A 264 -25.65 -3.39 5.65
CA GLY A 264 -24.68 -2.93 6.63
C GLY A 264 -23.22 -3.25 6.28
N ASP A 265 -22.94 -3.83 5.11
CA ASP A 265 -21.55 -4.08 4.69
C ASP A 265 -20.79 -2.77 4.47
N ASN A 266 -19.54 -2.75 4.94
CA ASN A 266 -18.63 -1.63 4.82
C ASN A 266 -17.71 -1.82 3.61
N PHE A 267 -17.60 -0.79 2.78
CA PHE A 267 -16.77 -0.77 1.58
C PHE A 267 -15.65 0.26 1.72
N LYS A 268 -14.43 -0.20 1.42
CA LYS A 268 -13.22 0.62 1.30
C LYS A 268 -12.56 0.34 -0.03
N VAL A 269 -11.69 1.24 -0.47
CA VAL A 269 -10.83 1.00 -1.63
C VAL A 269 -9.37 1.03 -1.15
N ARG A 270 -8.57 0.08 -1.61
CA ARG A 270 -7.13 0.06 -1.39
C ARG A 270 -6.43 0.20 -2.74
N ALA A 271 -5.49 1.13 -2.82
CA ALA A 271 -4.55 1.21 -3.93
C ALA A 271 -3.34 0.34 -3.62
N THR A 272 -2.84 -0.34 -4.65
CA THR A 272 -1.62 -1.11 -4.66
C THR A 272 -0.79 -0.64 -5.83
N ASN A 273 0.40 -0.11 -5.56
CA ASN A 273 1.41 0.14 -6.58
C ASN A 273 2.55 -0.84 -6.24
N GLY A 274 2.60 -1.96 -6.94
CA GLY A 274 3.53 -3.03 -6.63
C GLY A 274 3.33 -3.72 -5.26
N ILE A 275 4.31 -3.64 -4.35
CA ILE A 275 4.19 -4.17 -2.95
C ILE A 275 3.66 -3.13 -1.97
N CYS A 276 3.61 -1.86 -2.38
CA CYS A 276 3.11 -0.77 -1.56
C CYS A 276 1.59 -0.75 -1.65
N SER A 277 0.93 -0.61 -0.51
CA SER A 277 -0.52 -0.44 -0.48
C SER A 277 -0.94 0.66 0.49
N GLY A 278 -2.04 1.33 0.13
CA GLY A 278 -2.64 2.39 0.93
C GLY A 278 -4.16 2.34 0.84
N ASP A 279 -4.83 2.42 1.99
CA ASP A 279 -6.29 2.55 2.04
C ASP A 279 -6.68 3.97 1.65
N MET A 280 -7.59 4.09 0.67
CA MET A 280 -8.18 5.37 0.30
C MET A 280 -8.99 5.96 1.45
N THR A 281 -9.20 7.27 1.40
CA THR A 281 -9.89 7.99 2.46
C THR A 281 -11.39 7.82 2.33
N GLY A 282 -12.03 7.25 3.35
CA GLY A 282 -13.48 7.12 3.43
C GLY A 282 -13.95 5.66 3.46
N VAL A 283 -15.15 5.48 4.00
CA VAL A 283 -15.82 4.19 4.10
C VAL A 283 -17.29 4.39 3.76
N VAL A 284 -17.83 3.52 2.91
CA VAL A 284 -19.25 3.55 2.53
C VAL A 284 -19.95 2.36 3.16
N VAL A 285 -21.07 2.63 3.84
CA VAL A 285 -21.93 1.59 4.38
C VAL A 285 -23.08 1.37 3.41
N ALA A 286 -23.26 0.13 2.92
CA ALA A 286 -24.37 -0.20 2.02
C ALA A 286 -25.61 -0.59 2.81
N ASN A 287 -26.70 0.15 2.63
CA ASN A 287 -27.99 -0.14 3.22
C ASN A 287 -28.93 -0.69 2.14
N ILE A 288 -29.22 -1.99 2.22
CA ILE A 288 -30.12 -2.66 1.28
C ILE A 288 -31.56 -2.47 1.76
N VAL A 289 -32.38 -1.86 0.91
CA VAL A 289 -33.82 -1.69 1.15
C VAL A 289 -34.60 -2.70 0.30
N PRO A 290 -35.49 -3.51 0.89
CA PRO A 290 -36.39 -4.37 0.13
C PRO A 290 -37.23 -3.57 -0.88
N LEU A 291 -37.47 -4.14 -2.05
CA LEU A 291 -38.35 -3.54 -3.05
C LEU A 291 -39.77 -3.39 -2.46
N PRO A 292 -40.48 -2.29 -2.72
CA PRO A 292 -41.88 -2.18 -2.32
C PRO A 292 -42.71 -3.23 -3.04
N THR A 293 -43.83 -3.62 -2.44
CA THR A 293 -44.77 -4.57 -3.07
C THR A 293 -46.22 -4.11 -2.93
N ILE A 294 -47.06 -4.58 -3.83
CA ILE A 294 -48.51 -4.45 -3.81
C ILE A 294 -49.11 -5.85 -4.01
N LEU A 295 -50.08 -6.24 -3.19
CA LEU A 295 -50.62 -7.60 -3.17
C LEU A 295 -52.14 -7.61 -3.37
N GLY A 296 -52.65 -8.75 -3.86
CA GLY A 296 -54.09 -8.94 -4.10
C GLY A 296 -54.66 -8.04 -5.20
N VAL A 297 -53.83 -7.70 -6.20
CA VAL A 297 -54.23 -6.85 -7.31
C VAL A 297 -55.28 -7.55 -8.17
N ALA A 298 -56.40 -6.86 -8.39
CA ALA A 298 -57.46 -7.31 -9.29
C ALA A 298 -58.09 -6.09 -9.99
N VAL A 299 -58.38 -6.22 -11.29
CA VAL A 299 -59.04 -5.19 -12.10
C VAL A 299 -60.47 -5.65 -12.37
N LEU A 300 -61.45 -4.78 -12.12
CA LEU A 300 -62.84 -5.10 -12.39
C LEU A 300 -63.11 -5.09 -13.91
N PRO A 301 -63.80 -6.11 -14.46
CA PRO A 301 -64.21 -6.10 -15.86
C PRO A 301 -65.30 -5.05 -16.08
N VAL A 302 -65.30 -4.43 -17.25
CA VAL A 302 -66.28 -3.42 -17.64
C VAL A 302 -66.92 -3.78 -18.98
N CYS A 303 -68.05 -3.16 -19.32
CA CYS A 303 -68.64 -3.28 -20.66
C CYS A 303 -68.10 -2.19 -21.59
N GLU A 304 -68.14 -2.42 -22.90
CA GLU A 304 -67.86 -1.39 -23.92
C GLU A 304 -68.62 -0.08 -23.63
N GLY A 305 -67.99 1.05 -23.93
CA GLY A 305 -68.54 2.38 -23.63
C GLY A 305 -68.35 2.86 -22.19
N THR A 306 -67.88 2.00 -21.27
CA THR A 306 -67.49 2.44 -19.92
C THR A 306 -66.19 3.25 -19.99
N THR A 307 -66.11 4.37 -19.26
CA THR A 307 -64.95 5.26 -19.34
C THR A 307 -63.93 5.08 -18.21
N ASN A 308 -64.23 4.27 -17.18
CA ASN A 308 -63.34 4.00 -16.07
C ASN A 308 -63.58 2.59 -15.50
N THR A 309 -62.53 1.95 -14.98
CA THR A 309 -62.61 0.78 -14.12
C THR A 309 -61.78 0.99 -12.84
N ASN A 310 -61.94 0.09 -11.88
CA ASN A 310 -61.19 0.10 -10.63
C ASN A 310 -60.21 -1.07 -10.60
N LEU A 311 -58.96 -0.77 -10.24
CA LEU A 311 -57.95 -1.71 -9.78
C LEU A 311 -57.97 -1.72 -8.25
N THR A 312 -58.33 -2.86 -7.67
CA THR A 312 -58.30 -3.08 -6.22
C THR A 312 -57.02 -3.79 -5.80
N TYR A 313 -56.58 -3.57 -4.57
CA TYR A 313 -55.47 -4.30 -3.95
C TYR A 313 -55.72 -4.47 -2.44
N THR A 314 -55.09 -5.46 -1.81
CA THR A 314 -55.38 -5.82 -0.40
C THR A 314 -54.34 -5.31 0.59
N SER A 315 -53.08 -5.18 0.19
CA SER A 315 -52.01 -4.66 1.05
C SER A 315 -50.78 -4.20 0.26
N THR A 316 -49.89 -3.48 0.94
CA THR A 316 -48.59 -3.03 0.42
C THR A 316 -47.49 -3.25 1.44
N THR A 317 -46.26 -3.49 1.00
CA THR A 317 -45.04 -3.46 1.85
C THR A 317 -44.02 -2.46 1.29
N GLY A 318 -43.14 -1.93 2.14
CA GLY A 318 -42.13 -0.94 1.73
C GLY A 318 -42.66 0.49 1.56
N SER A 319 -43.88 0.76 2.05
CA SER A 319 -44.54 2.07 2.04
C SER A 319 -44.51 2.78 0.68
N PRO A 320 -44.92 2.13 -0.43
CA PRO A 320 -45.04 2.81 -1.71
C PRO A 320 -46.02 3.96 -1.61
N ASN A 321 -45.70 5.05 -2.31
CA ASN A 321 -46.51 6.27 -2.36
C ASN A 321 -46.86 6.67 -3.81
N GLN A 322 -46.30 5.97 -4.79
CA GLN A 322 -46.58 6.16 -6.21
C GLN A 322 -46.76 4.82 -6.93
N TYR A 323 -47.39 4.84 -8.09
CA TYR A 323 -47.52 3.71 -8.99
C TYR A 323 -47.39 4.13 -10.45
N SER A 324 -47.04 3.16 -11.29
CA SER A 324 -47.03 3.29 -12.74
C SER A 324 -47.72 2.09 -13.37
N ILE A 325 -48.41 2.30 -14.49
CA ILE A 325 -48.98 1.25 -15.34
C ILE A 325 -48.44 1.48 -16.74
N ASP A 326 -47.69 0.52 -17.24
CA ASP A 326 -47.13 0.47 -18.59
C ASP A 326 -47.99 -0.48 -19.42
N PHE A 327 -48.86 0.07 -20.27
CA PHE A 327 -49.80 -0.69 -21.10
C PHE A 327 -49.09 -1.25 -22.34
N ASP A 328 -49.47 -2.44 -22.77
CA ASP A 328 -48.89 -3.01 -23.99
C ASP A 328 -49.39 -2.31 -25.27
N ALA A 329 -48.69 -2.51 -26.37
CA ALA A 329 -49.04 -1.90 -27.66
C ALA A 329 -50.47 -2.20 -28.15
N ALA A 330 -51.08 -3.31 -27.72
CA ALA A 330 -52.45 -3.65 -28.09
C ALA A 330 -53.47 -2.83 -27.30
N ALA A 331 -53.21 -2.59 -26.02
CA ALA A 331 -53.96 -1.66 -25.19
C ALA A 331 -53.80 -0.21 -25.68
N GLU A 332 -52.57 0.24 -25.95
CA GLU A 332 -52.31 1.58 -26.47
C GLU A 332 -53.01 1.84 -27.81
N ALA A 333 -53.10 0.82 -28.68
CA ALA A 333 -53.83 0.91 -29.94
C ALA A 333 -55.34 1.16 -29.78
N GLN A 334 -55.92 0.84 -28.62
CA GLN A 334 -57.30 1.19 -28.25
C GLN A 334 -57.42 2.52 -27.51
N GLY A 335 -56.30 3.20 -27.26
CA GLY A 335 -56.24 4.51 -26.61
C GLY A 335 -55.97 4.46 -25.11
N PHE A 336 -55.58 3.32 -24.54
CA PHE A 336 -55.06 3.29 -23.17
C PHE A 336 -53.77 4.11 -23.12
N VAL A 337 -53.55 4.81 -22.01
CA VAL A 337 -52.39 5.68 -21.81
C VAL A 337 -51.66 5.24 -20.56
N ASP A 338 -50.34 5.16 -20.66
CA ASP A 338 -49.48 4.84 -19.52
C ASP A 338 -49.66 5.82 -18.37
N ILE A 339 -49.58 5.27 -17.18
CA ILE A 339 -49.56 6.03 -15.94
C ILE A 339 -48.13 6.00 -15.43
N VAL A 340 -47.53 7.16 -15.19
CA VAL A 340 -46.14 7.26 -14.74
C VAL A 340 -46.08 8.00 -13.41
N ASN A 341 -45.63 7.29 -12.36
CA ASN A 341 -45.37 7.81 -11.02
C ASN A 341 -46.55 8.60 -10.42
N ALA A 342 -47.78 8.19 -10.70
CA ALA A 342 -48.97 8.79 -10.11
C ALA A 342 -49.04 8.46 -8.61
N ALA A 343 -49.62 9.34 -7.81
CA ALA A 343 -49.78 9.09 -6.38
C ALA A 343 -50.63 7.82 -6.15
N LEU A 344 -50.19 6.94 -5.27
CA LEU A 344 -50.91 5.71 -4.92
C LEU A 344 -52.01 6.03 -3.88
N PRO A 345 -53.30 6.05 -4.26
CA PRO A 345 -54.39 6.23 -3.30
C PRO A 345 -54.60 4.95 -2.48
N VAL A 346 -55.38 5.04 -1.40
CA VAL A 346 -55.96 3.85 -0.76
C VAL A 346 -56.91 3.17 -1.77
N SER A 347 -56.81 1.84 -1.89
CA SER A 347 -57.62 1.03 -2.81
C SER A 347 -59.10 1.48 -2.82
N PRO A 348 -59.73 1.65 -4.01
CA PRO A 348 -59.20 1.31 -5.34
C PRO A 348 -58.41 2.43 -6.05
N VAL A 349 -57.60 2.03 -7.03
CA VAL A 349 -56.99 2.88 -8.05
C VAL A 349 -57.91 2.95 -9.26
N GLY A 350 -58.28 4.15 -9.71
CA GLY A 350 -59.06 4.31 -10.95
C GLY A 350 -58.19 4.18 -12.20
N ILE A 351 -58.64 3.39 -13.18
CA ILE A 351 -58.03 3.26 -14.51
C ILE A 351 -59.00 3.83 -15.52
N SER A 352 -58.54 4.78 -16.33
CA SER A 352 -59.35 5.31 -17.45
C SER A 352 -59.44 4.28 -18.57
N VAL A 353 -60.66 3.99 -18.98
CA VAL A 353 -60.97 3.08 -20.09
C VAL A 353 -61.36 3.94 -21.29
N PRO A 354 -60.71 3.78 -22.45
CA PRO A 354 -61.10 4.53 -23.65
C PRO A 354 -62.52 4.13 -24.07
N GLY A 355 -63.42 5.10 -24.21
CA GLY A 355 -64.84 4.81 -24.53
C GLY A 355 -65.06 4.10 -25.87
N GLY A 356 -64.08 4.15 -26.77
CA GLY A 356 -64.08 3.44 -28.05
C GLY A 356 -63.30 2.12 -28.05
N ALA A 357 -62.77 1.67 -26.92
CA ALA A 357 -62.07 0.40 -26.83
C ALA A 357 -63.06 -0.75 -27.11
N ALA A 358 -62.72 -1.61 -28.06
CA ALA A 358 -63.52 -2.79 -28.39
C ALA A 358 -63.50 -3.82 -27.26
N ALA A 359 -64.39 -4.81 -27.30
CA ALA A 359 -64.33 -5.94 -26.39
C ALA A 359 -63.01 -6.71 -26.55
N GLY A 360 -62.33 -6.96 -25.43
CA GLY A 360 -60.98 -7.51 -25.43
C GLY A 360 -60.33 -7.51 -24.05
N SER A 361 -59.08 -7.95 -24.01
CA SER A 361 -58.22 -7.95 -22.82
C SER A 361 -57.01 -7.07 -23.13
N TYR A 362 -56.81 -6.05 -22.31
CA TYR A 362 -55.77 -5.04 -22.49
C TYR A 362 -54.76 -5.14 -21.36
N ASN A 363 -53.56 -5.62 -21.65
CA ASN A 363 -52.58 -5.92 -20.61
C ASN A 363 -51.71 -4.71 -20.30
N GLY A 364 -51.19 -4.70 -19.08
CA GLY A 364 -50.17 -3.76 -18.67
C GLY A 364 -49.36 -4.29 -17.49
N ASN A 365 -48.28 -3.59 -17.19
CA ASN A 365 -47.39 -3.91 -16.08
C ASN A 365 -47.52 -2.83 -15.00
N LEU A 366 -48.03 -3.22 -13.83
CA LEU A 366 -48.10 -2.37 -12.65
C LEU A 366 -46.76 -2.40 -11.91
N THR A 367 -46.25 -1.22 -11.56
CA THR A 367 -45.16 -1.06 -10.60
C THR A 367 -45.56 -0.08 -9.51
N VAL A 368 -45.02 -0.25 -8.31
CA VAL A 368 -45.18 0.70 -7.19
C VAL A 368 -43.83 1.23 -6.74
N VAL A 369 -43.79 2.49 -6.33
CA VAL A 369 -42.55 3.21 -6.00
C VAL A 369 -42.67 3.82 -4.61
N ASN A 370 -41.58 3.76 -3.84
CA ASN A 370 -41.40 4.63 -2.68
C ASN A 370 -40.49 5.79 -3.09
N SER A 371 -41.07 6.95 -3.40
CA SER A 371 -40.32 8.10 -3.93
C SER A 371 -39.33 8.71 -2.94
N GLY A 372 -39.46 8.43 -1.63
CA GLY A 372 -38.51 8.90 -0.61
C GLY A 372 -37.21 8.08 -0.59
N ILE A 373 -37.27 6.82 -1.05
CA ILE A 373 -36.13 5.90 -1.09
C ILE A 373 -35.62 5.70 -2.52
N GLY A 374 -36.51 5.83 -3.51
CA GLY A 374 -36.22 5.62 -4.93
C GLY A 374 -36.36 4.17 -5.42
N CYS A 375 -36.79 3.24 -4.57
CA CYS A 375 -36.98 1.84 -4.96
C CYS A 375 -38.34 1.59 -5.63
N VAL A 376 -38.30 0.80 -6.71
CA VAL A 376 -39.44 0.42 -7.55
C VAL A 376 -39.69 -1.08 -7.41
N SER A 377 -40.95 -1.52 -7.37
CA SER A 377 -41.29 -2.94 -7.33
C SER A 377 -40.89 -3.67 -8.61
N LEU A 378 -40.86 -5.00 -8.58
CA LEU A 378 -40.90 -5.76 -9.82
C LEU A 378 -42.23 -5.50 -10.56
N PRO A 379 -42.24 -5.57 -11.91
CA PRO A 379 -43.47 -5.47 -12.69
C PRO A 379 -44.45 -6.59 -12.34
N GLN A 380 -45.70 -6.21 -12.03
CA GLN A 380 -46.82 -7.12 -11.83
C GLN A 380 -47.79 -6.99 -13.00
N ALA A 381 -47.99 -8.07 -13.76
CA ALA A 381 -48.93 -8.07 -14.87
C ALA A 381 -50.38 -7.86 -14.39
N ILE A 382 -51.10 -7.00 -15.10
CA ILE A 382 -52.53 -6.74 -14.93
C ILE A 382 -53.23 -6.81 -16.29
N SER A 383 -54.55 -6.99 -16.29
CA SER A 383 -55.35 -6.91 -17.51
C SER A 383 -56.68 -6.21 -17.25
N VAL A 384 -57.05 -5.30 -18.15
CA VAL A 384 -58.37 -4.67 -18.21
C VAL A 384 -59.22 -5.45 -19.21
N THR A 385 -60.28 -6.11 -18.74
CA THR A 385 -61.23 -6.81 -19.61
C THR A 385 -62.41 -5.90 -19.95
N VAL A 386 -62.62 -5.68 -21.25
CA VAL A 386 -63.79 -5.00 -21.81
C VAL A 386 -64.71 -6.06 -22.43
N ASN A 387 -65.93 -6.19 -21.91
CA ASN A 387 -66.95 -7.11 -22.38
C ASN A 387 -67.87 -6.44 -23.39
N LEU A 388 -68.40 -7.22 -24.33
CA LEU A 388 -69.43 -6.76 -25.25
C LEU A 388 -70.68 -6.31 -24.49
N ILE A 389 -71.34 -5.25 -24.97
CA ILE A 389 -72.67 -4.92 -24.50
C ILE A 389 -73.65 -6.06 -24.89
N PRO A 390 -74.47 -6.55 -23.94
CA PRO A 390 -75.49 -7.54 -24.26
C PRO A 390 -76.54 -6.95 -25.20
N THR A 391 -76.73 -7.55 -26.37
CA THR A 391 -77.78 -7.13 -27.30
C THR A 391 -78.57 -8.33 -27.85
N ILE A 392 -79.82 -8.06 -28.21
CA ILE A 392 -80.70 -8.97 -28.97
C ILE A 392 -81.27 -8.20 -30.17
N SER A 393 -81.49 -8.88 -31.30
CA SER A 393 -82.29 -8.30 -32.39
C SER A 393 -83.74 -8.76 -32.28
N LEU A 394 -84.64 -7.82 -32.01
CA LEU A 394 -86.07 -8.12 -31.90
C LEU A 394 -86.66 -8.55 -33.24
N GLY A 395 -87.53 -9.55 -33.20
CA GLY A 395 -88.37 -9.95 -34.32
C GLY A 395 -89.54 -8.99 -34.53
N VAL A 396 -90.46 -9.38 -35.41
CA VAL A 396 -91.72 -8.65 -35.59
C VAL A 396 -92.56 -8.67 -34.31
N ASN A 397 -93.18 -7.53 -33.99
CA ASN A 397 -94.12 -7.44 -32.87
C ASN A 397 -95.26 -8.44 -33.09
N PRO A 398 -95.64 -9.22 -32.07
CA PRO A 398 -96.72 -10.19 -32.21
C PRO A 398 -98.06 -9.48 -32.39
N ALA A 399 -98.82 -9.88 -33.40
CA ALA A 399 -100.22 -9.50 -33.55
C ALA A 399 -101.10 -10.54 -32.86
N VAL A 400 -101.96 -10.11 -31.93
CA VAL A 400 -102.86 -10.99 -31.18
C VAL A 400 -104.33 -10.60 -31.36
N CYS A 401 -105.22 -11.59 -31.31
CA CYS A 401 -106.66 -11.39 -31.38
C CYS A 401 -107.22 -10.81 -30.06
N ILE A 402 -108.38 -10.15 -30.14
CA ILE A 402 -109.11 -9.68 -28.95
C ILE A 402 -109.42 -10.85 -28.03
N GLY A 403 -109.02 -10.75 -26.75
CA GLY A 403 -109.20 -11.78 -25.73
C GLY A 403 -107.95 -12.63 -25.43
N SER A 404 -106.85 -12.45 -26.16
CA SER A 404 -105.57 -13.14 -25.87
C SER A 404 -104.91 -12.61 -24.59
N ALA A 405 -104.42 -13.53 -23.75
CA ALA A 405 -103.72 -13.22 -22.49
C ALA A 405 -102.18 -13.27 -22.61
N THR A 406 -101.63 -13.84 -23.68
CA THR A 406 -100.18 -13.98 -23.90
C THR A 406 -99.82 -13.71 -25.37
N ALA A 407 -98.58 -13.25 -25.59
CA ALA A 407 -97.97 -13.07 -26.90
C ALA A 407 -96.46 -13.33 -26.79
N ASP A 408 -95.91 -14.16 -27.67
CA ASP A 408 -94.48 -14.44 -27.66
C ASP A 408 -93.73 -13.38 -28.49
N LEU A 409 -92.78 -12.70 -27.86
CA LEU A 409 -91.86 -11.79 -28.55
C LEU A 409 -90.62 -12.58 -28.98
N GLY A 410 -90.55 -12.93 -30.26
CA GLY A 410 -89.38 -13.58 -30.83
C GLY A 410 -88.19 -12.62 -30.92
N TYR A 411 -86.97 -13.15 -30.71
CA TYR A 411 -85.71 -12.45 -30.98
C TYR A 411 -84.75 -13.40 -31.70
N VAL A 412 -83.78 -12.84 -32.42
CA VAL A 412 -82.69 -13.56 -33.10
C VAL A 412 -81.38 -12.81 -32.90
N GLY A 413 -80.26 -13.53 -32.94
CA GLY A 413 -78.92 -12.95 -32.79
C GLY A 413 -78.69 -12.38 -31.38
N THR A 414 -77.73 -12.95 -30.66
CA THR A 414 -77.32 -12.45 -29.34
C THR A 414 -75.85 -12.03 -29.39
N THR A 415 -75.53 -10.90 -28.76
CA THR A 415 -74.14 -10.51 -28.41
C THR A 415 -74.05 -10.34 -26.91
N GLY A 416 -72.86 -10.56 -26.30
CA GLY A 416 -72.65 -10.29 -24.87
C GLY A 416 -73.48 -11.15 -23.90
N SER A 417 -73.98 -12.32 -24.34
CA SER A 417 -74.68 -13.33 -23.51
C SER A 417 -75.78 -12.75 -22.59
N PRO A 418 -76.84 -12.12 -23.12
CA PRO A 418 -77.94 -11.60 -22.32
C PRO A 418 -78.67 -12.73 -21.58
N ASP A 419 -78.92 -12.55 -20.29
CA ASP A 419 -79.55 -13.53 -19.39
C ASP A 419 -80.84 -13.02 -18.71
N GLN A 420 -81.08 -11.71 -18.74
CA GLN A 420 -82.26 -11.05 -18.22
C GLN A 420 -82.81 -10.04 -19.23
N TYR A 421 -84.11 -9.75 -19.12
CA TYR A 421 -84.77 -8.72 -19.92
C TYR A 421 -85.83 -8.01 -19.07
N SER A 422 -86.19 -6.78 -19.47
CA SER A 422 -87.33 -6.03 -18.95
C SER A 422 -88.10 -5.45 -20.13
N ILE A 423 -89.43 -5.48 -20.08
CA ILE A 423 -90.33 -4.87 -21.07
C ILE A 423 -91.02 -3.67 -20.45
#